data_AF-A0A1Q5H2Z9-F1
#
_entry.id   AF-A0A1Q5H2Z9-F1
#
_cell.length_a   1.000
_cell.length_b   1.000
_cell.length_c   1.000
_cell.angle_alpha   90.00
_cell.angle_beta   90.00
_cell.angle_gamma   90.00
#
_symmetry.space_group_name_H-M   'P 1'
#
loop_
_entity.id
_entity.type
_entity.pdbx_description
1 polymer ?
#
loop_
_entity_poly.entity_id
_entity_poly.type
_entity_poly.pdbx_seq_one_letter_code
_entity_poly.pdbx_strand_id
1 'polypeptide(L)'
;MTTYFRNEQAAREQPALMPVQSQEVDEGYRLVDPNGVLTPTVEHVQWVDNHPSGPDTHVVVSFEDGTDIEFPFDVPLTAVWHDERRPVRGADLASAAPASWGRPLDR
;
A
#
# COMPACT_ATOMS: atom_id res chain seq x y z
N MET A 1 19.49 -7.38 14.19
CA MET A 1 18.52 -6.27 14.32
C MET A 1 18.84 -5.27 13.23
N THR A 2 18.55 -5.61 11.98
CA THR A 2 19.32 -5.03 10.87
C THR A 2 18.50 -4.92 9.60
N THR A 3 17.56 -3.97 9.49
CA THR A 3 17.15 -3.39 8.17
C THR A 3 16.24 -2.16 8.18
N TYR A 4 15.78 -1.61 9.31
CA TYR A 4 14.80 -0.50 9.24
C TYR A 4 15.39 0.89 8.89
N PHE A 5 16.65 1.17 9.25
CA PHE A 5 17.19 2.54 9.17
C PHE A 5 17.51 3.06 7.75
N ARG A 6 17.57 2.20 6.72
CA ARG A 6 17.98 2.64 5.37
C ARG A 6 16.85 3.32 4.59
N ASN A 7 15.58 3.10 4.97
CA ASN A 7 14.41 3.65 4.27
C ASN A 7 13.88 4.97 4.86
N GLU A 8 14.10 5.28 6.13
CA GLU A 8 13.50 6.49 6.74
C GLU A 8 14.02 7.81 6.15
N GLN A 9 15.31 7.91 5.82
CA GLN A 9 15.87 9.13 5.24
C GLN A 9 15.38 9.34 3.80
N ALA A 10 15.31 8.26 3.01
CA ALA A 10 14.78 8.33 1.64
C ALA A 10 13.28 8.67 1.62
N ALA A 11 12.50 8.11 2.53
CA ALA A 11 11.08 8.41 2.70
C ALA A 11 10.82 9.90 3.02
N ARG A 12 11.74 10.55 3.77
CA ARG A 12 11.62 11.99 4.10
C ARG A 12 11.86 12.92 2.90
N GLU A 13 12.67 12.49 1.93
CA GLU A 13 12.93 13.27 0.70
C GLU A 13 11.82 13.09 -0.34
N GLN A 14 11.05 12.01 -0.24
CA GLN A 14 9.94 11.72 -1.14
C GLN A 14 8.71 12.59 -0.82
N PRO A 15 7.79 12.79 -1.78
CA PRO A 15 6.48 13.37 -1.49
C PRO A 15 5.73 12.54 -0.44
N ALA A 16 4.93 13.19 0.42
CA ALA A 16 4.15 12.49 1.44
C ALA A 16 3.15 11.47 0.85
N LEU A 17 2.63 11.75 -0.35
CA LEU A 17 1.82 10.83 -1.15
C LEU A 17 2.68 10.27 -2.27
N MET A 18 2.95 8.97 -2.21
CA MET A 18 3.78 8.29 -3.18
C MET A 18 2.91 7.45 -4.13
N PRO A 19 2.91 7.74 -5.44
CA PRO A 19 2.34 6.82 -6.40
C PRO A 19 3.20 5.55 -6.44
N VAL A 20 2.57 4.39 -6.30
CA VAL A 20 3.22 3.08 -6.33
C VAL A 20 2.36 2.10 -7.12
N GLN A 21 2.98 1.04 -7.64
CA GLN A 21 2.23 -0.11 -8.12
C GLN A 21 2.02 -1.13 -6.99
N SER A 22 1.04 -2.02 -7.12
CA SER A 22 0.74 -3.05 -6.10
C SER A 22 1.95 -3.90 -5.72
N GLN A 23 2.82 -4.23 -6.67
CA GLN A 23 4.07 -4.97 -6.42
C GLN A 23 5.18 -4.16 -5.74
N GLU A 24 5.02 -2.84 -5.64
CA GLU A 24 5.99 -1.93 -5.01
C GLU A 24 5.55 -1.53 -3.58
N VAL A 25 4.40 -2.00 -3.12
CA VAL A 25 3.95 -1.79 -1.74
C VAL A 25 4.89 -2.50 -0.78
N ASP A 26 5.24 -1.82 0.31
CA ASP A 26 6.19 -2.31 1.32
C ASP A 26 5.61 -2.14 2.73
N GLU A 27 6.17 -2.89 3.68
CA GLU A 27 5.80 -2.85 5.10
C GLU A 27 6.04 -1.44 5.69
N GLY A 28 5.21 -1.04 6.66
CA GLY A 28 5.31 0.27 7.30
C GLY A 28 4.72 1.43 6.49
N TYR A 29 4.15 1.17 5.31
CA TYR A 29 3.33 2.15 4.59
C TYR A 29 1.85 1.99 4.92
N ARG A 30 1.06 3.00 4.58
CA ARG A 30 -0.40 3.01 4.58
C ARG A 30 -0.85 3.32 3.17
N LEU A 31 -1.97 2.75 2.73
CA LEU A 31 -2.51 3.00 1.40
C LEU A 31 -3.69 3.95 1.47
N VAL A 32 -3.91 4.73 0.42
CA VAL A 32 -5.17 5.46 0.24
C VAL A 32 -6.21 4.48 -0.30
N ASP A 33 -7.29 4.29 0.44
CA ASP A 33 -8.41 3.42 0.06
C ASP A 33 -9.34 4.11 -0.95
N PRO A 34 -10.32 3.38 -1.52
CA PRO A 34 -11.30 3.95 -2.46
C PRO A 34 -12.19 5.07 -1.89
N ASN A 35 -12.27 5.20 -0.56
CA ASN A 35 -13.01 6.28 0.11
C ASN A 35 -12.14 7.52 0.35
N GLY A 36 -10.87 7.51 -0.07
CA GLY A 36 -9.93 8.61 0.18
C GLY A 36 -9.49 8.66 1.65
N VAL A 37 -9.44 7.52 2.33
CA VAL A 37 -8.98 7.39 3.72
C VAL A 37 -7.74 6.51 3.75
N LEU A 38 -6.84 6.75 4.71
CA LEU A 38 -5.68 5.89 4.90
C LEU A 38 -6.08 4.59 5.59
N THR A 39 -5.67 3.46 4.99
CA THR A 39 -5.73 2.14 5.62
C THR A 39 -4.94 2.11 6.93
N PRO A 40 -5.06 1.05 7.76
CA PRO A 40 -4.03 0.75 8.74
C PRO A 40 -2.67 0.52 8.07
N THR A 41 -1.62 0.41 8.88
CA THR A 41 -0.27 0.13 8.38
C THR A 41 -0.23 -1.24 7.74
N VAL A 42 0.48 -1.35 6.62
CA VAL A 42 0.87 -2.60 6.00
C VAL A 42 1.83 -3.30 6.94
N GLU A 43 1.40 -4.44 7.47
CA GLU A 43 2.19 -5.30 8.35
C GLU A 43 3.04 -6.28 7.51
N HIS A 44 2.49 -6.80 6.41
CA HIS A 44 3.18 -7.80 5.59
C HIS A 44 2.73 -7.74 4.13
N VAL A 45 3.66 -8.05 3.22
CA VAL A 45 3.40 -8.14 1.77
C VAL A 45 3.89 -9.49 1.24
N GLN A 46 2.98 -10.23 0.61
CA GLN A 46 3.28 -11.55 0.03
C GLN A 46 2.97 -11.56 -1.48
N TRP A 47 3.91 -12.08 -2.27
CA TRP A 47 3.67 -12.35 -3.69
C TRP A 47 3.15 -13.77 -3.87
N VAL A 48 2.10 -13.91 -4.68
CA VAL A 48 1.42 -15.17 -4.94
C VAL A 48 1.50 -15.48 -6.43
N ASP A 49 2.28 -16.50 -6.79
CA ASP A 49 2.43 -16.96 -8.17
C ASP A 49 1.36 -18.01 -8.56
N ASN A 50 1.13 -18.14 -9.87
CA ASN A 50 0.16 -19.02 -10.54
C ASN A 50 -1.31 -18.76 -10.21
N HIS A 51 -1.74 -17.50 -10.17
CA HIS A 51 -3.15 -17.17 -9.91
C HIS A 51 -4.07 -17.53 -11.12
N PRO A 52 -5.14 -18.34 -10.94
CA PRO A 52 -5.88 -18.95 -12.05
C PRO A 52 -6.74 -18.00 -12.90
N SER A 53 -6.74 -16.69 -12.62
CA SER A 53 -7.68 -15.71 -13.20
C SER A 53 -7.05 -14.53 -13.95
N GLY A 54 -5.73 -14.51 -14.19
CA GLY A 54 -5.05 -13.34 -14.78
C GLY A 54 -3.53 -13.51 -14.92
N PRO A 55 -2.75 -12.42 -15.13
CA PRO A 55 -1.29 -12.50 -15.09
C PRO A 55 -0.86 -13.23 -13.82
N ASP A 56 0.06 -14.18 -13.96
CA ASP A 56 0.23 -15.28 -13.01
C ASP A 56 0.60 -14.84 -11.59
N THR A 57 0.93 -13.57 -11.33
CA THR A 57 1.36 -13.10 -10.01
C THR A 57 0.41 -12.04 -9.43
N HIS A 58 0.02 -12.24 -8.17
CA HIS A 58 -0.77 -11.31 -7.36
C HIS A 58 0.03 -10.91 -6.10
N VAL A 59 -0.38 -9.83 -5.45
CA VAL A 59 0.19 -9.38 -4.17
C VAL A 59 -0.91 -9.39 -3.13
N VAL A 60 -0.67 -10.07 -2.02
CA VAL A 60 -1.50 -9.99 -0.82
C VAL A 60 -0.84 -9.00 0.13
N VAL A 61 -1.59 -7.95 0.47
CA VAL A 61 -1.20 -6.93 1.44
C VAL A 61 -2.00 -7.17 2.71
N SER A 62 -1.29 -7.48 3.79
CA SER A 62 -1.85 -7.66 5.13
C SER A 62 -1.67 -6.39 5.95
N PHE A 63 -2.74 -5.94 6.58
CA PHE A 63 -2.75 -4.74 7.43
C PHE A 63 -2.77 -5.12 8.93
N GLU A 64 -2.28 -4.21 9.77
CA GLU A 64 -2.20 -4.40 11.24
C GLU A 64 -3.55 -4.66 11.93
N ASP A 65 -4.68 -4.32 11.29
CA ASP A 65 -6.02 -4.61 11.82
C ASP A 65 -6.50 -6.04 11.49
N GLY A 66 -5.65 -6.83 10.81
CA GLY A 66 -5.94 -8.20 10.40
C GLY A 66 -6.63 -8.33 9.04
N THR A 67 -6.89 -7.21 8.34
CA THR A 67 -7.46 -7.23 6.99
C THR A 67 -6.39 -7.63 5.97
N ASP A 68 -6.76 -8.53 5.06
CA ASP A 68 -5.93 -8.91 3.92
C ASP A 68 -6.61 -8.47 2.62
N ILE A 69 -5.84 -7.87 1.71
CA ILE A 69 -6.33 -7.46 0.38
C ILE A 69 -5.40 -7.98 -0.69
N GLU A 70 -5.97 -8.69 -1.66
CA GLU A 70 -5.27 -9.23 -2.82
C GLU A 70 -5.40 -8.28 -4.01
N PHE A 71 -4.26 -7.93 -4.61
CA PHE A 71 -4.16 -7.10 -5.79
C PHE A 71 -3.52 -7.89 -6.94
N PRO A 72 -4.04 -7.76 -8.17
CA PRO A 72 -3.24 -8.03 -9.36
C PRO A 72 -2.00 -7.13 -9.40
N PHE A 73 -0.99 -7.51 -10.18
CA PHE A 73 0.15 -6.64 -10.50
C PHE A 73 -0.28 -5.40 -11.29
N ASP A 74 0.56 -4.37 -11.26
CA ASP A 74 0.41 -3.11 -11.99
C ASP A 74 -0.83 -2.29 -11.60
N VAL A 75 -1.45 -2.60 -10.46
CA VAL A 75 -2.55 -1.78 -9.93
C VAL A 75 -1.96 -0.48 -9.38
N PRO A 76 -2.35 0.70 -9.90
CA PRO A 76 -1.85 1.97 -9.40
C PRO A 76 -2.50 2.30 -8.06
N LEU A 77 -1.65 2.56 -7.07
CA LEU A 77 -2.02 2.88 -5.69
C LEU A 77 -1.29 4.13 -5.22
N THR A 78 -1.71 4.65 -4.07
CA THR A 78 -1.00 5.73 -3.39
C THR A 78 -0.62 5.27 -1.99
N ALA A 79 0.67 5.34 -1.66
CA ALA A 79 1.22 4.99 -0.37
C ALA A 79 1.67 6.23 0.42
N VAL A 80 1.58 6.13 1.74
CA VAL A 80 2.06 7.13 2.71
C VAL A 80 2.84 6.40 3.79
N TRP A 81 4.04 6.85 4.11
CA TRP A 81 4.80 6.26 5.21
C TRP A 81 4.06 6.42 6.54
N HIS A 82 4.00 5.38 7.39
CA HIS A 82 3.18 5.43 8.60
C HIS A 82 3.59 6.54 9.61
N ASP A 83 4.87 6.87 9.71
CA ASP A 83 5.40 7.98 10.54
C ASP A 83 5.58 9.28 9.74
N GLU A 84 4.87 9.44 8.61
CA GLU A 84 4.82 10.71 7.89
C GLU A 84 4.26 11.81 8.81
N ARG A 85 5.03 12.88 8.98
CA ARG A 85 4.69 14.00 9.88
C ARG A 85 4.15 15.22 9.13
N ARG A 86 4.33 15.27 7.82
CA ARG A 86 3.79 16.34 6.98
C ARG A 86 2.26 16.20 6.92
N PRO A 87 1.52 17.31 6.99
CA PRO A 87 0.08 17.26 6.89
C PRO A 87 -0.33 16.86 5.47
N VAL A 88 -1.03 15.73 5.34
CA VAL A 88 -1.73 15.33 4.11
C VAL A 88 -3.19 15.76 4.25
N ARG A 89 -3.70 16.59 3.33
CA ARG A 89 -5.08 17.08 3.43
C ARG A 89 -6.06 16.01 2.96
N GLY A 90 -7.26 16.01 3.53
CA GLY A 90 -8.33 15.09 3.10
C GLY A 90 -8.68 15.23 1.60
N ALA A 91 -8.58 16.42 1.03
CA ALA A 91 -8.77 16.63 -0.41
C ALA A 91 -7.67 15.97 -1.27
N ASP A 92 -6.43 15.95 -0.76
CA ASP A 92 -5.31 15.30 -1.44
C ASP A 92 -5.50 13.77 -1.40
N LEU A 93 -5.94 13.22 -0.26
CA LEU A 93 -6.29 11.80 -0.14
C LEU A 93 -7.46 11.41 -1.05
N ALA A 94 -8.53 12.19 -1.08
CA ALA A 94 -9.67 11.95 -1.96
C ALA A 94 -9.27 11.98 -3.45
N SER A 95 -8.34 12.87 -3.82
CA SER A 95 -7.83 12.94 -5.20
C SER A 95 -6.85 11.81 -5.53
N ALA A 96 -6.23 11.22 -4.51
CA ALA A 96 -5.29 10.10 -4.62
C ALA A 96 -5.96 8.72 -4.49
N ALA A 97 -7.29 8.68 -4.30
CA ALA A 97 -8.06 7.45 -4.22
C ALA A 97 -7.89 6.64 -5.52
N PRO A 98 -7.61 5.34 -5.43
CA PRO A 98 -7.30 4.52 -6.60
C PRO A 98 -8.58 4.25 -7.42
N ALA A 99 -8.43 4.21 -8.74
CA ALA A 99 -9.53 3.88 -9.66
C ALA A 99 -9.95 2.41 -9.61
N SER A 100 -9.04 1.55 -9.15
CA SER A 100 -9.24 0.11 -8.99
C SER A 100 -8.68 -0.33 -7.65
N TRP A 101 -9.39 -1.23 -6.97
CA TRP A 101 -8.98 -1.78 -5.70
C TRP A 101 -8.85 -3.29 -5.74
N GLY A 102 -8.12 -3.83 -4.78
CA GLY A 102 -7.95 -5.26 -4.60
C GLY A 102 -9.20 -5.92 -4.02
N ARG A 103 -9.17 -7.26 -4.00
CA ARG A 103 -10.22 -8.09 -3.43
C ARG A 103 -9.90 -8.35 -1.95
N PRO A 104 -10.82 -8.09 -1.00
CA PRO A 104 -10.63 -8.51 0.38
C PRO A 104 -10.60 -10.04 0.47
N LEU A 105 -9.71 -10.57 1.31
CA LEU A 105 -9.65 -11.99 1.62
C LEU A 105 -10.28 -12.25 2.98
N ASP A 106 -11.17 -13.23 3.05
CA ASP A 106 -11.69 -13.72 4.33
C ASP A 106 -10.63 -14.63 4.98
N ARG A 107 -10.25 -14.31 6.23
CA ARG A 107 -9.38 -15.15 7.07
C ARG A 107 -10.18 -16.14 7.91
#